data_AF-A0A7V9M0B4-F1
#
_entry.id   AF-A0A7V9M0B4-F1
#
_cell.length_a   1.000
_cell.length_b   1.000
_cell.length_c   1.000
_cell.angle_alpha   90.00
_cell.angle_beta   90.00
_cell.angle_gamma   90.00
#
_symmetry.space_group_name_H-M   'P 1'
#
loop_
_entity.id
_entity.type
_entity.pdbx_description
1 polymer ?
#
loop_
_entity_poly.entity_id
_entity_poly.type
_entity_poly.pdbx_seq_one_letter_code
_entity_poly.pdbx_strand_id
1 'polypeptide(L)'
;MKKLLRDQRFRNHPKNKGKARKADRKVKTIAGRLVRELDRKLPPSQYQDTIERFKKVLGQKKTDSNKIYSLPRKAGEHPSWRGTLSA
;
A
#
# COMPACT_ATOMS: atom_id res chain seq x y z
N MET A 1 11.42 -6.39 -8.54
CA MET A 1 10.42 -5.33 -8.32
C MET A 1 10.44 -4.21 -9.35
N LYS A 2 11.59 -3.57 -9.63
CA LYS A 2 11.71 -2.45 -10.58
C LYS A 2 11.04 -2.71 -11.96
N LYS A 3 11.12 -3.95 -12.46
CA LYS A 3 10.45 -4.36 -13.71
C LYS A 3 8.92 -4.25 -13.65
N LEU A 4 8.29 -4.67 -12.56
CA LEU A 4 6.82 -4.59 -12.41
C LEU A 4 6.35 -3.13 -12.40
N LEU A 5 7.08 -2.26 -11.71
CA LEU A 5 6.80 -0.82 -11.69
C LEU A 5 6.93 -0.19 -13.09
N ARG A 6 7.95 -0.59 -13.86
CA ARG A 6 8.07 -0.17 -15.26
C ARG A 6 6.92 -0.69 -16.11
N ASP A 7 6.50 -1.94 -15.92
CA ASP A 7 5.42 -2.57 -16.68
C ASP A 7 4.02 -2.01 -16.36
N GLN A 8 3.86 -1.34 -15.21
CA GLN A 8 2.66 -0.58 -14.86
C GLN A 8 2.56 0.77 -15.60
N ARG A 9 3.67 1.30 -16.13
CA ARG A 9 3.65 2.58 -16.86
C ARG A 9 2.80 2.46 -18.12
N PHE A 10 2.23 3.59 -18.54
CA PHE A 10 1.42 3.70 -19.76
C PHE A 10 0.24 2.73 -19.82
N ARG A 11 -0.40 2.45 -18.67
CA ARG A 11 -1.51 1.49 -18.56
C ARG A 11 -2.72 1.78 -19.47
N ASN A 12 -2.90 3.05 -19.85
CA ASN A 12 -4.02 3.50 -20.67
C ASN A 12 -3.80 3.20 -22.17
N HIS A 13 -2.56 2.92 -22.60
CA HIS A 13 -2.27 2.59 -23.98
C HIS A 13 -2.70 1.14 -24.30
N PRO A 14 -3.42 0.88 -25.41
CA PRO A 14 -4.01 -0.44 -25.70
C PRO A 14 -2.98 -1.58 -25.73
N LYS A 15 -1.80 -1.34 -26.33
CA LYS A 15 -0.71 -2.32 -26.39
C LYS A 15 -0.14 -2.70 -25.01
N ASN A 16 -0.20 -1.80 -24.03
CA ASN A 16 0.42 -2.00 -22.71
C ASN A 16 -0.59 -2.37 -21.61
N LYS A 17 -1.90 -2.19 -21.86
CA LYS A 17 -2.99 -2.49 -20.94
C LYS A 17 -2.92 -3.91 -20.36
N GLY A 18 -2.63 -4.91 -21.20
CA GLY A 18 -2.48 -6.30 -20.77
C GLY A 18 -1.26 -6.51 -19.86
N LYS A 19 -0.14 -5.85 -20.17
CA LYS A 19 1.11 -5.93 -19.39
C LYS A 19 0.95 -5.29 -18.01
N ALA A 20 0.37 -4.10 -17.96
CA ALA A 20 0.09 -3.38 -16.72
C ALA A 20 -0.83 -4.19 -15.79
N ARG A 21 -1.92 -4.76 -16.32
CA ARG A 21 -2.83 -5.62 -15.54
C ARG A 21 -2.12 -6.85 -14.95
N LYS A 22 -1.23 -7.49 -15.71
CA LYS A 22 -0.44 -8.63 -15.22
C LYS A 22 0.53 -8.19 -14.11
N ALA A 23 1.18 -7.03 -14.28
CA ALA A 23 2.05 -6.45 -13.28
C ALA A 23 1.30 -6.10 -11.98
N ASP A 24 0.14 -5.46 -12.09
CA ASP A 24 -0.74 -5.13 -10.95
C ASP A 24 -1.12 -6.36 -10.14
N ARG A 25 -1.52 -7.45 -10.80
CA ARG A 25 -1.83 -8.73 -10.14
C ARG A 25 -0.64 -9.27 -9.37
N LYS A 26 0.56 -9.26 -9.98
CA LYS A 26 1.79 -9.72 -9.32
C LYS A 26 2.13 -8.85 -8.11
N VAL A 27 2.02 -7.53 -8.22
CA VAL A 27 2.24 -6.61 -7.11
C VAL A 27 1.25 -6.91 -5.97
N LYS A 28 -0.03 -7.11 -6.28
CA LYS A 28 -1.06 -7.47 -5.28
C LYS A 28 -0.75 -8.80 -4.59
N THR A 29 -0.30 -9.82 -5.32
CA THR A 29 0.12 -11.11 -4.75
C THR A 29 1.29 -10.94 -3.78
N ILE A 30 2.32 -10.18 -4.17
CA ILE A 30 3.51 -10.00 -3.32
C ILE A 30 3.16 -9.19 -2.08
N ALA A 31 2.42 -8.09 -2.22
CA ALA A 31 1.94 -7.30 -1.09
C ALA A 31 1.11 -8.16 -0.12
N GLY A 32 0.20 -8.98 -0.63
CA GLY A 32 -0.58 -9.90 0.18
C GLY A 32 0.25 -10.97 0.88
N ARG A 33 1.32 -11.47 0.25
CA ARG A 33 2.24 -12.42 0.90
C ARG A 33 2.98 -11.74 2.04
N LEU A 34 3.53 -10.55 1.81
CA LEU A 34 4.25 -9.78 2.83
C LEU A 34 3.37 -9.46 4.03
N VAL A 35 2.13 -9.00 3.81
CA VAL A 35 1.20 -8.70 4.91
C VAL A 35 0.88 -9.95 5.74
N ARG A 36 0.69 -11.12 5.10
CA ARG A 36 0.47 -12.40 5.82
C ARG A 36 1.72 -12.86 6.59
N GLU A 37 2.90 -12.69 6.00
CA GLU A 37 4.15 -13.04 6.66
C GLU A 37 4.41 -12.15 7.88
N LEU A 38 4.09 -10.84 7.80
CA LEU A 38 4.15 -9.92 8.93
C LEU A 38 3.17 -10.32 10.03
N ASP A 39 1.91 -10.54 9.67
CA ASP A 39 0.85 -10.93 10.61
C ASP A 39 1.15 -12.23 11.36
N ARG A 40 1.81 -13.20 10.70
CA ARG A 40 2.21 -14.47 11.33
C ARG A 40 3.43 -14.33 12.24
N LYS A 41 4.38 -13.46 11.88
CA LYS A 41 5.67 -13.33 12.58
C LYS A 41 5.61 -12.33 13.74
N LEU A 42 4.74 -11.32 13.65
CA LEU A 42 4.65 -10.30 14.68
C LEU A 42 3.67 -10.75 15.78
N PRO A 43 4.08 -10.69 17.07
CA PRO A 43 3.13 -10.79 18.17
C PRO A 43 2.17 -9.59 18.16
N PRO A 44 1.02 -9.68 18.87
CA PRO A 44 0.10 -8.56 19.01
C PRO A 44 0.88 -7.34 19.55
N SER A 45 1.04 -6.34 18.69
CA SER A 45 1.92 -5.20 18.89
C SER A 45 1.27 -3.93 18.34
N GLN A 46 1.92 -2.79 18.55
CA GLN A 46 1.47 -1.48 18.05
C GLN A 46 1.22 -1.39 16.53
N TYR A 47 1.70 -2.37 15.76
CA TYR A 47 1.54 -2.42 14.30
C TYR A 47 0.26 -3.12 13.84
N GLN A 48 -0.54 -3.69 14.75
CA GLN A 48 -1.73 -4.48 14.41
C GLN A 48 -2.73 -3.67 13.58
N ASP A 49 -3.08 -2.46 14.03
CA ASP A 49 -3.91 -1.51 13.30
C ASP A 49 -3.42 -1.26 11.86
N THR A 50 -2.10 -1.15 11.70
CA THR A 50 -1.49 -0.85 10.41
C THR A 50 -1.59 -2.06 9.49
N ILE A 51 -1.36 -3.27 10.02
CA ILE A 51 -1.51 -4.54 9.31
C ILE A 51 -2.97 -4.74 8.89
N GLU A 52 -3.93 -4.49 9.78
CA GLU A 52 -5.36 -4.57 9.49
C GLU A 52 -5.78 -3.57 8.40
N ARG A 53 -5.25 -2.35 8.44
CA ARG A 53 -5.48 -1.35 7.40
C ARG A 53 -4.93 -1.82 6.05
N PHE A 54 -3.76 -2.46 6.00
CA PHE A 54 -3.24 -3.05 4.76
C PHE A 54 -4.08 -4.21 4.27
N LYS A 55 -4.55 -5.10 5.16
CA LYS A 55 -5.48 -6.19 4.82
C LYS A 55 -6.75 -5.63 4.18
N LYS A 56 -7.33 -4.58 4.78
CA LYS A 56 -8.53 -3.90 4.24
C LYS A 56 -8.28 -3.31 2.85
N VAL A 57 -7.16 -2.63 2.62
CA VAL A 57 -6.80 -2.09 1.30
C VAL A 57 -6.62 -3.19 0.26
N LEU A 58 -5.94 -4.29 0.60
CA LEU A 58 -5.74 -5.42 -0.32
C LEU A 58 -7.07 -6.14 -0.65
N GLY A 59 -8.02 -6.14 0.28
CA GLY A 59 -9.35 -6.74 0.13
C GLY A 59 -10.32 -5.96 -0.77
N GLN A 60 -10.07 -4.66 -1.02
CA GLN A 60 -11.00 -3.82 -1.79
C GLN A 60 -11.26 -4.36 -3.20
N LYS A 61 -12.53 -4.36 -3.58
CA LYS A 61 -13.04 -4.67 -4.92
C LYS A 61 -13.53 -3.40 -5.61
N LYS A 62 -13.76 -3.50 -6.92
CA LYS A 62 -14.21 -2.35 -7.73
C LYS A 62 -15.61 -1.86 -7.31
N THR A 63 -16.46 -2.74 -6.83
CA THR A 63 -17.87 -2.46 -6.45
C THR A 63 -18.04 -1.97 -5.01
N ASP A 64 -16.99 -2.02 -4.19
CA ASP A 64 -17.11 -1.65 -2.77
C ASP A 64 -17.36 -0.14 -2.62
N SER A 65 -18.12 0.24 -1.59
CA SER A 65 -18.24 1.63 -1.14
C SER A 65 -17.14 1.99 -0.13
N ASN A 66 -16.93 3.29 0.14
CA ASN A 66 -16.00 3.78 1.18
C ASN A 66 -14.54 3.27 1.06
N LYS A 67 -13.99 3.33 -0.15
CA LYS A 67 -12.62 2.88 -0.43
C LYS A 67 -11.57 3.81 0.17
N ILE A 68 -10.48 3.21 0.60
CA ILE A 68 -9.28 3.89 1.07
C ILE A 68 -8.38 4.16 -0.15
N TYR A 69 -8.34 5.42 -0.59
CA TYR A 69 -7.52 5.86 -1.74
C TYR A 69 -6.10 6.28 -1.37
N SER A 70 -5.87 6.64 -0.10
CA SER A 70 -4.59 7.11 0.39
C SER A 70 -4.24 6.50 1.75
N LEU A 71 -2.94 6.24 1.93
CA LEU A 71 -2.35 5.79 3.17
C LEU A 71 -1.56 6.96 3.78
N PRO A 72 -2.19 7.83 4.59
CA PRO A 72 -1.44 8.82 5.36
C PRO A 72 -0.44 8.11 6.28
N ARG A 73 0.75 8.70 6.42
CA ARG A 73 1.74 8.32 7.44
C ARG A 73 1.08 8.52 8.81
N LYS A 74 1.15 7.52 9.70
CA LYS A 74 0.73 7.72 11.10
C LYS A 74 1.60 8.83 11.68
N ALA A 75 0.97 9.91 12.14
CA ALA A 75 1.66 10.99 12.86
C ALA A 75 2.15 10.41 14.19
N GLY A 76 3.47 10.35 14.38
CA GLY A 76 4.09 9.77 15.58
C GLY A 76 5.60 9.52 15.46
N GLU A 77 6.15 9.46 14.25
CA GLU A 77 7.58 9.18 14.03
C GLU A 77 8.29 10.38 13.36
N HIS A 78 8.26 11.56 13.97
CA HIS A 78 9.37 12.55 13.95
C HIS A 78 9.05 13.80 14.81
N PRO A 79 9.83 14.14 15.84
CA PRO A 79 9.86 15.46 16.43
C PRO A 79 10.98 16.29 15.77
N SER A 80 10.70 16.92 14.64
CA SER A 80 11.49 18.06 14.15
C SER A 80 10.66 18.80 13.12
N TRP A 81 10.70 20.13 13.13
CA TRP A 81 9.94 21.09 12.30
C TRP A 81 8.75 21.83 12.96
N ARG A 82 8.48 21.68 14.26
CA ARG A 82 7.87 22.79 15.02
C ARG A 82 8.98 23.59 15.68
N GLY A 83 9.72 24.34 14.87
CA GLY A 83 10.54 25.43 15.36
C GLY A 83 9.62 26.49 15.96
N THR A 84 9.93 26.88 17.18
CA THR A 84 9.36 28.03 17.90
C THR A 84 9.42 29.29 17.03
N LEU A 85 8.27 29.78 16.57
CA LEU A 85 8.10 31.19 16.24
C LEU A 85 7.51 31.86 17.48
N SER A 86 8.40 32.14 18.44
CA SER A 86 8.20 33.16 19.45
C SER A 86 9.44 34.04 19.43
N ALA A 87 9.31 35.15 18.71
CA ALA A 87 10.09 36.38 18.84
C ALA A 87 9.18 37.50 18.32
#